data_AF-A0A968Q145-F1
#
_entry.id   AF-A0A968Q145-F1
#
_cell.length_a   1.000
_cell.length_b   1.000
_cell.length_c   1.000
_cell.angle_alpha   90.00
_cell.angle_beta   90.00
_cell.angle_gamma   90.00
#
_symmetry.space_group_name_H-M   'P 1'
#
loop_
_entity.id
_entity.type
_entity.pdbx_description
1 polymer ?
#
loop_
_entity_poly.entity_id
_entity_poly.type
_entity_poly.pdbx_seq_one_letter_code
_entity_poly.pdbx_strand_id
1 'polypeptide(L)'
;KMRDPFGIQGYPHVEGRDGSRTPMLWQQEAPQAGFTEAPEPWLPIPEEHRPQAVDVQEADPNSLLQKYRQLIQWRRRQPALRQGTLQLLELSCPDLVGFIRACDQQQLLCLFNLSPETVYQDLSSLPPCQPDSSEGFSDRSYQDILELPPYGVFFGSLKKG
;
A
#
# COMPACT_ATOMS: atom_id res chain seq x y z
N LYS A 1 21.53 -19.16 5.25
CA LYS A 1 22.63 -18.49 5.99
C LYS A 1 22.00 -17.56 7.00
N MET A 2 22.16 -17.81 8.29
CA MET A 2 21.61 -16.95 9.35
C MET A 2 22.75 -16.12 9.95
N ARG A 3 22.53 -14.80 10.05
CA ARG A 3 23.48 -13.82 10.60
C ARG A 3 22.91 -13.07 11.79
N ASP A 4 21.59 -12.95 11.92
CA ASP A 4 20.96 -12.29 13.04
C ASP A 4 21.21 -13.04 14.36
N PRO A 5 21.90 -12.44 15.35
CA PRO A 5 22.14 -13.09 16.64
C PRO A 5 20.85 -13.55 17.33
N PHE A 6 19.75 -12.81 17.15
CA PHE A 6 18.45 -13.16 17.71
C PHE A 6 17.90 -14.46 17.12
N GLY A 7 18.01 -14.64 15.79
CA GLY A 7 17.66 -15.89 15.13
C GLY A 7 18.61 -17.01 15.56
N ILE A 8 19.92 -16.75 15.56
CA ILE A 8 20.94 -17.75 15.91
C ILE A 8 20.71 -18.33 17.31
N GLN A 9 20.36 -17.49 18.28
CA GLN A 9 20.11 -17.92 19.66
C GLN A 9 18.79 -18.67 19.85
N GLY A 10 17.77 -18.35 19.03
CA GLY A 10 16.41 -18.88 19.20
C GLY A 10 16.00 -19.96 18.20
N TYR A 11 16.85 -20.30 17.23
CA TYR A 11 16.53 -21.29 16.20
C TYR A 11 16.35 -22.70 16.79
N PRO A 12 15.36 -23.50 16.35
CA PRO A 12 14.42 -23.25 15.24
C PRO A 12 13.15 -22.49 15.63
N HIS A 13 12.96 -22.13 16.90
CA HIS A 13 11.72 -21.51 17.38
C HIS A 13 11.60 -20.02 16.99
N VAL A 14 12.72 -19.39 16.64
CA VAL A 14 12.81 -18.00 16.21
C VAL A 14 13.67 -17.93 14.94
N GLU A 15 13.06 -17.55 13.82
CA GLU A 15 13.76 -17.44 12.52
C GLU A 15 14.69 -16.21 12.44
N GLY A 16 14.48 -15.21 13.31
CA GLY A 16 15.22 -13.96 13.31
C GLY A 16 14.68 -12.95 12.29
N ARG A 17 15.52 -11.96 11.94
CA ARG A 17 15.12 -10.80 11.11
C ARG A 17 15.85 -10.73 9.77
N ASP A 18 16.65 -11.74 9.41
CA ASP A 18 17.43 -11.71 8.18
C ASP A 18 16.56 -11.69 6.91
N GLY A 19 15.35 -12.25 6.97
CA GLY A 19 14.43 -12.29 5.83
C GLY A 19 14.05 -10.90 5.28
N SER A 20 13.99 -9.87 6.14
CA SER A 20 13.71 -8.48 5.72
C SER A 20 14.96 -7.66 5.45
N ARG A 21 16.15 -8.28 5.49
CA ARG A 21 17.45 -7.64 5.30
C ARG A 21 18.23 -8.20 4.12
N THR A 22 17.59 -9.06 3.31
CA THR A 22 18.20 -9.53 2.07
C THR A 22 18.58 -8.34 1.18
N PRO A 23 19.62 -8.48 0.35
CA PRO A 23 20.05 -7.39 -0.52
C PRO A 23 18.93 -6.90 -1.45
N MET A 24 18.94 -5.61 -1.77
CA MET A 24 18.02 -5.04 -2.76
C MET A 24 18.34 -5.59 -4.16
N LEU A 25 17.30 -5.93 -4.92
CA LEU A 25 17.43 -6.43 -6.29
C LEU A 25 17.28 -5.26 -7.27
N TRP A 26 18.39 -4.73 -7.78
CA TRP A 26 18.39 -3.61 -8.73
C TRP A 26 18.17 -4.04 -10.17
N GLN A 27 18.82 -5.12 -10.57
CA GLN A 27 18.82 -5.63 -11.95
C GLN A 27 18.59 -7.13 -11.98
N GLN A 28 17.55 -7.60 -12.68
CA GLN A 28 17.15 -9.01 -12.66
C GLN A 28 18.27 -9.96 -13.10
N GLU A 29 18.90 -9.66 -14.24
CA GLU A 29 19.85 -10.54 -14.91
C GLU A 29 21.32 -10.30 -14.49
N ALA A 30 21.57 -9.25 -13.70
CA ALA A 30 22.93 -8.94 -13.26
C ALA A 30 23.41 -9.93 -12.18
N PRO A 31 24.74 -10.18 -12.11
CA PRO A 31 25.34 -10.83 -10.95
C PRO A 31 24.91 -10.13 -9.66
N GLN A 32 24.57 -10.93 -8.65
CA GLN A 32 24.07 -10.46 -7.36
C GLN A 32 22.94 -9.42 -7.47
N ALA A 33 22.09 -9.56 -8.50
CA ALA A 33 21.00 -8.65 -8.83
C ALA A 33 21.41 -7.16 -8.90
N GLY A 34 22.66 -6.88 -9.26
CA GLY A 34 23.22 -5.52 -9.31
C GLY A 34 23.48 -4.88 -7.94
N PHE A 35 23.40 -5.64 -6.84
CA PHE A 35 23.63 -5.13 -5.49
C PHE A 35 25.11 -4.88 -5.17
N THR A 36 26.00 -5.76 -5.64
CA THR A 36 27.43 -5.70 -5.36
C THR A 36 28.24 -6.40 -6.45
N GLU A 37 29.47 -5.96 -6.66
CA GLU A 37 30.46 -6.64 -7.52
C GLU A 37 31.20 -7.77 -6.80
N ALA A 38 31.08 -7.85 -5.46
CA ALA A 38 31.68 -8.93 -4.70
C ALA A 38 31.09 -10.29 -5.11
N PRO A 39 31.87 -11.39 -5.05
CA PRO A 39 31.38 -12.71 -5.44
C PRO A 39 30.15 -13.18 -4.65
N GLU A 40 30.01 -12.77 -3.38
CA GLU A 40 28.86 -13.11 -2.54
C GLU A 40 28.42 -11.90 -1.68
N PRO A 41 27.12 -11.58 -1.62
CA PRO A 41 26.58 -10.61 -0.69
C PRO A 41 26.58 -11.12 0.76
N TRP A 42 26.37 -10.20 1.70
CA TRP A 42 26.37 -10.53 3.12
C TRP A 42 25.19 -11.43 3.53
N LEU A 43 24.03 -11.31 2.88
CA LEU A 43 22.91 -12.26 2.92
C LEU A 43 22.57 -12.72 1.50
N PRO A 44 22.05 -13.95 1.33
CA PRO A 44 21.69 -14.47 0.02
C PRO A 44 20.56 -13.64 -0.61
N ILE A 45 20.55 -13.59 -1.94
CA ILE A 45 19.44 -13.04 -2.72
C ILE A 45 18.45 -14.18 -2.99
N PRO A 46 17.18 -14.07 -2.58
CA PRO A 46 16.16 -15.05 -2.92
C PRO A 46 15.88 -15.02 -4.42
N GLU A 47 16.02 -16.16 -5.10
CA GLU A 47 15.88 -16.25 -6.55
C GLU A 47 14.43 -15.96 -6.97
N GLU A 48 13.46 -16.36 -6.15
CA GLU A 48 12.04 -16.08 -6.32
C GLU A 48 11.70 -14.58 -6.32
N HIS A 49 12.58 -13.72 -5.81
CA HIS A 49 12.38 -12.27 -5.82
C HIS A 49 12.93 -11.59 -7.09
N ARG A 50 13.77 -12.27 -7.89
CA ARG A 50 14.36 -11.66 -9.10
C ARG A 50 13.35 -11.08 -10.08
N PRO A 51 12.18 -11.71 -10.33
CA PRO A 51 11.15 -11.10 -11.17
C PRO A 51 10.57 -9.79 -10.62
N GLN A 52 10.88 -9.43 -9.37
CA GLN A 52 10.47 -8.17 -8.71
C GLN A 52 11.59 -7.13 -8.65
N ALA A 53 12.71 -7.34 -9.36
CA ALA A 53 13.82 -6.39 -9.40
C ALA A 53 13.39 -5.00 -9.90
N VAL A 54 14.15 -3.97 -9.54
CA VAL A 54 13.81 -2.57 -9.83
C VAL A 54 13.71 -2.32 -11.33
N ASP A 55 14.66 -2.79 -12.13
CA ASP A 55 14.62 -2.65 -13.60
C ASP A 55 13.37 -3.25 -14.24
N VAL A 56 12.94 -4.43 -13.79
CA VAL A 56 11.70 -5.08 -14.24
C VAL A 56 10.49 -4.24 -13.87
N GLN A 57 10.40 -3.80 -12.62
CA GLN A 57 9.28 -2.98 -12.17
C GLN A 57 9.28 -1.56 -12.77
N GLU A 58 10.45 -1.01 -13.13
CA GLU A 58 10.53 0.27 -13.82
C GLU A 58 9.99 0.19 -15.24
N ALA A 59 10.24 -0.92 -15.94
CA ALA A 59 9.78 -1.15 -17.30
C ALA A 59 8.26 -1.46 -17.39
N ASP A 60 7.67 -2.08 -16.35
CA ASP A 60 6.24 -2.37 -16.31
C ASP A 60 5.42 -1.19 -15.74
N PRO A 61 4.56 -0.52 -16.54
CA PRO A 61 3.73 0.58 -16.08
C PRO A 61 2.69 0.18 -15.03
N ASN A 62 2.35 -1.12 -14.91
CA ASN A 62 1.38 -1.65 -13.95
C ASN A 62 2.03 -2.21 -12.67
N SER A 63 3.36 -2.08 -12.54
CA SER A 63 4.11 -2.63 -11.41
C SER A 63 3.75 -1.97 -10.08
N LEU A 64 4.07 -2.65 -8.99
CA LEU A 64 3.87 -2.11 -7.65
C LEU A 64 4.69 -0.83 -7.43
N LEU A 65 5.92 -0.77 -7.94
CA LEU A 65 6.77 0.43 -7.91
C LEU A 65 6.07 1.64 -8.54
N GLN A 66 5.49 1.49 -9.74
CA GLN A 66 4.79 2.57 -10.42
C GLN A 66 3.53 3.00 -9.66
N LYS A 67 2.75 2.04 -9.13
CA LYS A 67 1.60 2.32 -8.26
C LYS A 67 1.98 3.12 -7.03
N TYR A 68 3.08 2.76 -6.35
CA TYR A 68 3.58 3.52 -5.20
C TYR A 68 4.02 4.95 -5.58
N ARG A 69 4.72 5.11 -6.71
CA ARG A 69 5.11 6.43 -7.22
C ARG A 69 3.89 7.32 -7.49
N GLN A 70 2.89 6.78 -8.18
CA GLN A 70 1.62 7.46 -8.45
C GLN A 70 0.91 7.87 -7.16
N LEU A 71 0.73 6.94 -6.21
CA LEU A 71 0.06 7.21 -4.93
C LEU A 71 0.79 8.26 -4.08
N ILE A 72 2.13 8.22 -4.03
CA ILE A 72 2.91 9.23 -3.29
C ILE A 72 2.78 10.61 -3.97
N GLN A 73 2.82 10.67 -5.30
CA GLN A 73 2.64 11.93 -6.04
C GLN A 73 1.22 12.48 -5.87
N TRP A 74 0.21 11.63 -5.89
CA TRP A 74 -1.17 12.01 -5.59
C TRP A 74 -1.29 12.51 -4.15
N ARG A 75 -0.80 11.78 -3.15
CA ARG A 75 -0.83 12.20 -1.75
C ARG A 75 -0.18 13.58 -1.54
N ARG A 76 0.88 13.92 -2.26
CA ARG A 76 1.52 15.25 -2.19
C ARG A 76 0.59 16.39 -2.61
N ARG A 77 -0.38 16.12 -3.48
CA ARG A 77 -1.41 17.05 -3.96
C ARG A 77 -2.62 17.16 -3.03
N GLN A 78 -2.70 16.33 -1.98
CA GLN A 78 -3.82 16.33 -1.01
C GLN A 78 -3.40 16.98 0.33
N PRO A 79 -3.72 18.28 0.58
CA PRO A 79 -3.43 18.94 1.86
C PRO A 79 -3.91 18.14 3.08
N ALA A 80 -5.12 17.58 3.01
CA ALA A 80 -5.71 16.82 4.11
C ALA A 80 -4.88 15.58 4.48
N LEU A 81 -4.30 14.88 3.49
CA LEU A 81 -3.49 13.69 3.76
C LEU A 81 -2.11 14.02 4.34
N ARG A 82 -1.59 15.21 4.05
CA ARG A 82 -0.26 15.66 4.49
C ARG A 82 -0.25 16.19 5.90
N GLN A 83 -1.20 17.04 6.25
CA GLN A 83 -1.20 17.82 7.49
C GLN A 83 -2.54 17.80 8.22
N GLY A 84 -3.58 17.24 7.61
CA GLY A 84 -4.91 17.24 8.20
C GLY A 84 -5.01 16.35 9.44
N THR A 85 -5.99 16.65 10.28
CA THR A 85 -6.44 15.80 11.37
C THR A 85 -6.94 14.45 10.83
N LEU A 86 -7.12 13.49 11.72
CA LEU A 86 -7.70 12.18 11.42
C LEU A 86 -8.85 11.94 12.38
N GLN A 87 -10.02 11.62 11.84
CA GLN A 87 -11.17 11.12 12.58
C GLN A 87 -11.48 9.71 12.10
N LEU A 88 -11.34 8.72 12.98
CA LEU A 88 -11.72 7.34 12.66
C LEU A 88 -13.24 7.22 12.56
N LEU A 89 -13.72 6.42 11.61
CA LEU A 89 -15.13 6.11 11.45
C LEU A 89 -15.44 4.77 12.12
N GLU A 90 -16.60 4.70 12.77
CA GLU A 90 -17.17 3.45 13.23
C GLU A 90 -17.93 2.81 12.07
N LEU A 91 -17.39 1.71 11.54
CA LEU A 91 -17.97 0.97 10.43
C LEU A 91 -18.46 -0.39 10.94
N SER A 92 -19.55 -0.88 10.38
CA SER A 92 -20.12 -2.18 10.76
C SER A 92 -19.31 -3.37 10.22
N CYS A 93 -18.58 -3.18 9.11
CA CYS A 93 -17.72 -4.19 8.51
C CYS A 93 -16.34 -4.19 9.18
N PRO A 94 -15.90 -5.29 9.82
CA PRO A 94 -14.62 -5.35 10.53
C PRO A 94 -13.39 -5.33 9.60
N ASP A 95 -13.58 -5.75 8.34
CA ASP A 95 -12.54 -5.76 7.31
C ASP A 95 -12.36 -4.41 6.61
N LEU A 96 -13.23 -3.44 6.91
CA LEU A 96 -13.21 -2.11 6.34
C LEU A 96 -12.65 -1.11 7.35
N VAL A 97 -11.59 -0.40 6.95
CA VAL A 97 -11.06 0.72 7.72
C VAL A 97 -11.47 2.02 7.05
N GLY A 98 -12.12 2.90 7.81
CA GLY A 98 -12.55 4.20 7.33
C GLY A 98 -12.13 5.34 8.23
N PHE A 99 -11.72 6.44 7.64
CA PHE A 99 -11.43 7.67 8.37
C PHE A 99 -11.60 8.91 7.50
N ILE A 100 -11.85 10.04 8.15
CA ILE A 100 -11.84 11.36 7.53
C ILE A 100 -10.51 12.03 7.81
N ARG A 101 -9.87 12.55 6.76
CA ARG A 101 -8.73 13.47 6.86
C ARG A 101 -9.19 14.88 6.58
N ALA A 102 -8.89 15.83 7.46
CA ALA A 102 -9.42 17.19 7.36
C ALA A 102 -8.40 18.27 7.68
N CYS A 103 -8.40 19.33 6.87
CA CYS A 103 -7.69 20.58 7.12
C CYS A 103 -8.55 21.74 6.59
N ASP A 104 -8.09 22.98 6.78
CA ASP A 104 -8.83 24.16 6.32
C ASP A 104 -9.08 24.15 4.80
N GLN A 105 -8.21 23.55 4.01
CA GLN A 105 -8.33 23.54 2.55
C GLN A 105 -9.15 22.37 2.01
N GLN A 106 -9.19 21.23 2.73
CA GLN A 106 -9.70 19.97 2.18
C GLN A 106 -10.19 19.02 3.27
N GLN A 107 -11.28 18.31 2.98
CA GLN A 107 -11.75 17.15 3.74
C GLN A 107 -11.92 15.94 2.81
N LEU A 108 -11.38 14.80 3.23
CA LEU A 108 -11.39 13.55 2.47
C LEU A 108 -11.91 12.40 3.34
N LEU A 109 -12.96 11.75 2.89
CA LEU A 109 -13.34 10.41 3.31
C LEU A 109 -12.37 9.40 2.67
N CYS A 110 -11.80 8.52 3.47
CA CYS A 110 -10.91 7.46 3.03
C CYS A 110 -11.43 6.12 3.53
N LEU A 111 -11.65 5.16 2.64
CA LEU A 111 -12.09 3.80 2.98
C LEU A 111 -11.12 2.77 2.38
N PHE A 112 -10.77 1.75 3.14
CA PHE A 112 -9.79 0.71 2.77
C PHE A 112 -10.34 -0.66 3.12
N ASN A 113 -10.54 -1.50 2.12
CA ASN A 113 -10.82 -2.92 2.32
C ASN A 113 -9.49 -3.63 2.61
N LEU A 114 -9.37 -4.26 3.76
CA LEU A 114 -8.17 -5.00 4.15
C LEU A 114 -8.29 -6.52 3.88
N SER A 115 -9.42 -6.96 3.33
CA SER A 115 -9.70 -8.37 3.06
C SER A 115 -9.45 -8.76 1.59
N PRO A 116 -9.26 -10.06 1.32
CA PRO A 116 -9.27 -10.63 -0.02
C PRO A 116 -10.67 -10.77 -0.63
N GLU A 117 -11.73 -10.33 0.05
CA GLU A 117 -13.13 -10.45 -0.39
C GLU A 117 -13.70 -9.09 -0.76
N THR A 118 -14.72 -9.06 -1.61
CA THR A 118 -15.45 -7.81 -1.89
C THR A 118 -16.27 -7.40 -0.67
N VAL A 119 -16.20 -6.13 -0.28
CA VAL A 119 -17.00 -5.55 0.80
C VAL A 119 -17.94 -4.47 0.26
N TYR A 120 -19.10 -4.32 0.89
CA TYR A 120 -20.12 -3.35 0.51
C TYR A 120 -20.32 -2.35 1.65
N GLN A 121 -20.26 -1.06 1.34
CA GLN A 121 -20.47 0.01 2.29
C GLN A 121 -21.62 0.91 1.84
N ASP A 122 -22.57 1.16 2.74
CA ASP A 122 -23.63 2.14 2.52
C ASP A 122 -23.09 3.55 2.78
N LEU A 123 -22.96 4.36 1.73
CA LEU A 123 -22.48 5.75 1.77
C LEU A 123 -23.51 6.70 2.39
N SER A 124 -24.80 6.34 2.43
CA SER A 124 -25.82 7.18 3.07
C SER A 124 -25.65 7.24 4.59
N SER A 125 -24.95 6.25 5.17
CA SER A 125 -24.54 6.24 6.58
C SER A 125 -23.33 7.13 6.88
N LEU A 126 -22.69 7.68 5.85
CA LEU A 126 -21.47 8.50 5.94
C LEU A 126 -21.74 9.95 5.50
N PRO A 127 -20.87 10.91 5.84
CA PRO A 127 -21.00 12.28 5.35
C PRO A 127 -21.04 12.33 3.82
N PRO A 128 -21.93 13.14 3.21
CA PRO A 128 -22.04 13.25 1.76
C PRO A 128 -20.70 13.62 1.11
N CYS A 129 -20.29 12.85 0.12
CA CYS A 129 -19.01 13.00 -0.55
C CYS A 129 -19.14 12.92 -2.07
N GLN A 130 -18.17 13.50 -2.77
CA GLN A 130 -17.97 13.30 -4.19
C GLN A 130 -16.79 12.34 -4.39
N PRO A 131 -16.98 11.18 -5.03
CA PRO A 131 -15.88 10.26 -5.33
C PRO A 131 -14.73 10.94 -6.05
N ASP A 132 -13.50 10.64 -5.63
CA ASP A 132 -12.29 11.03 -6.34
C ASP A 132 -11.95 9.94 -7.35
N SER A 133 -12.19 10.24 -8.64
CA SER A 133 -11.92 9.31 -9.75
C SER A 133 -10.47 9.34 -10.24
N SER A 134 -9.56 10.01 -9.52
CA SER A 134 -8.15 10.05 -9.89
C SER A 134 -7.41 8.74 -9.59
N GLU A 135 -6.29 8.53 -10.29
CA GLU A 135 -5.31 7.44 -10.03
C GLU A 135 -5.83 5.99 -10.13
N GLY A 136 -7.01 5.77 -10.73
CA GLY A 136 -7.49 4.43 -11.04
C GLY A 136 -7.86 3.59 -9.81
N PHE A 137 -8.31 4.25 -8.73
CA PHE A 137 -8.91 3.55 -7.59
C PHE A 137 -10.08 2.70 -8.08
N SER A 138 -10.06 1.43 -7.70
CA SER A 138 -11.02 0.44 -8.17
C SER A 138 -12.21 0.41 -7.24
N ASP A 139 -13.12 1.35 -7.43
CA ASP A 139 -14.41 1.38 -6.75
C ASP A 139 -15.56 1.44 -7.75
N ARG A 140 -16.71 0.88 -7.36
CA ARG A 140 -17.96 1.01 -8.11
C ARG A 140 -19.03 1.42 -7.14
N SER A 141 -19.74 2.49 -7.44
CA SER A 141 -20.92 2.89 -6.69
C SER A 141 -22.17 2.68 -7.54
N TYR A 142 -23.18 2.02 -6.98
CA TYR A 142 -24.53 2.01 -7.52
C TYR A 142 -25.49 2.58 -6.48
N GLN A 143 -26.12 3.72 -6.81
CA GLN A 143 -26.86 4.53 -5.84
C GLN A 143 -25.94 4.92 -4.67
N ASP A 144 -26.30 4.54 -3.44
CA ASP A 144 -25.54 4.82 -2.22
C ASP A 144 -24.71 3.61 -1.74
N ILE A 145 -24.68 2.50 -2.49
CA ILE A 145 -23.84 1.34 -2.12
C ILE A 145 -22.52 1.40 -2.87
N LEU A 146 -21.44 1.51 -2.09
CA LEU A 146 -20.07 1.40 -2.56
C LEU A 146 -19.64 -0.07 -2.51
N GLU A 147 -19.28 -0.61 -3.67
CA GLU A 147 -18.59 -1.90 -3.82
C GLU A 147 -17.07 -1.65 -3.82
N LEU A 148 -16.40 -2.20 -2.81
CA LEU A 148 -14.94 -2.20 -2.68
C LEU A 148 -14.41 -3.61 -2.96
N PRO A 149 -13.66 -3.82 -4.05
CA PRO A 149 -13.08 -5.11 -4.38
C PRO A 149 -12.01 -5.51 -3.35
N PRO A 150 -11.47 -6.74 -3.43
CA PRO A 150 -10.36 -7.20 -2.59
C PRO A 150 -9.20 -6.20 -2.57
N TYR A 151 -8.78 -5.80 -1.35
CA TYR A 151 -7.73 -4.78 -1.14
C TYR A 151 -8.02 -3.41 -1.80
N GLY A 152 -9.28 -3.14 -2.13
CA GLY A 152 -9.74 -1.92 -2.77
C GLY A 152 -9.74 -0.72 -1.82
N VAL A 153 -9.68 0.46 -2.42
CA VAL A 153 -9.69 1.74 -1.69
C VAL A 153 -10.66 2.70 -2.34
N PHE A 154 -11.23 3.59 -1.53
CA PHE A 154 -12.08 4.68 -1.98
C PHE A 154 -11.66 5.98 -1.31
N PHE A 155 -11.63 7.05 -2.09
CA PHE A 155 -11.45 8.41 -1.61
C PHE A 155 -12.62 9.28 -2.07
N GLY A 156 -13.19 10.07 -1.16
CA GLY A 156 -14.29 10.97 -1.45
C GLY A 156 -14.06 12.35 -0.87
N SER A 157 -14.20 13.40 -1.68
CA SER A 157 -14.13 14.79 -1.19
C SER A 157 -15.44 15.16 -0.48
N LEU A 158 -15.36 15.57 0.78
CA LEU A 158 -16.53 16.04 1.52
C LEU A 158 -16.85 17.49 1.12
N LYS A 159 -18.14 17.80 0.94
CA LYS A 159 -18.57 19.20 0.74
C LYS A 159 -18.36 19.96 2.04
N LYS A 160 -17.74 21.15 1.97
CA LYS A 160 -17.80 22.09 3.09
C LYS A 160 -19.26 22.52 3.27
N GLY A 161 -19.77 22.32 4.48
CA GLY A 161 -21.04 22.89 4.91
C GLY A 161 -20.99 24.41 4.97
#